data_AF-A0A5N9FLZ3-F1
#
_entry.id   AF-A0A5N9FLZ3-F1
#
_cell.length_a   1.000
_cell.length_b   1.000
_cell.length_c   1.000
_cell.angle_alpha   90.00
_cell.angle_beta   90.00
_cell.angle_gamma   90.00
#
_symmetry.space_group_name_H-M   'P 1'
#
loop_
_entity.id
_entity.type
_entity.pdbx_description
1 polymer ?
#
loop_
_entity_poly.entity_id
_entity_poly.type
_entity_poly.pdbx_seq_one_letter_code
_entity_poly.pdbx_strand_id
1 'polypeptide(L)' 'MQAVENYDQAINLSPDFTHAFIRRALAHAVLGNDTEAQQDTDRAAELGANREHMEARLAAITEQR' A
#
# COMPACT_ATOMS: atom_id res chain seq x y z
N MET A 1 5.45 10.95 -13.35
CA MET A 1 5.59 10.53 -11.94
C MET A 1 4.41 9.62 -11.63
N GLN A 2 4.65 8.31 -11.60
CA GLN A 2 3.62 7.35 -11.18
C GLN A 2 3.54 7.36 -9.64
N ALA A 3 2.36 7.21 -9.07
CA ALA A 3 2.18 7.27 -7.60
C ALA A 3 3.08 6.26 -6.87
N VAL A 4 3.25 5.07 -7.45
CA VAL A 4 4.14 4.00 -6.96
C VAL A 4 5.58 4.49 -6.85
N GLU A 5 6.15 5.08 -7.91
CA GLU A 5 7.54 5.57 -7.91
C GLU A 5 7.80 6.61 -6.80
N ASN A 6 6.83 7.49 -6.54
CA ASN A 6 6.96 8.49 -5.47
C ASN A 6 7.01 7.83 -4.09
N TYR A 7 6.24 6.75 -3.88
CA TYR A 7 6.27 6.01 -2.63
C TYR A 7 7.50 5.12 -2.51
N ASP A 8 8.03 4.59 -3.62
CA ASP A 8 9.32 3.88 -3.63
C ASP A 8 10.44 4.79 -3.14
N GLN A 9 10.50 6.02 -3.64
CA GLN A 9 11.47 7.01 -3.16
C GLN A 9 11.27 7.33 -1.67
N ALA A 10 10.01 7.50 -1.22
CA ALA A 10 9.72 7.74 0.19
C ALA A 10 10.18 6.59 1.09
N ILE A 11 9.99 5.34 0.66
CA ILE A 11 10.41 4.13 1.38
C ILE A 11 11.93 4.00 1.38
N ASN A 12 12.60 4.33 0.27
CA ASN A 12 14.07 4.33 0.22
C ASN A 12 14.69 5.37 1.17
N LEU A 13 14.01 6.51 1.36
CA LEU A 13 14.44 7.55 2.29
C LEU A 13 14.11 7.20 3.74
N SER A 14 12.98 6.55 3.99
CA SER A 14 12.49 6.19 5.34
C SER A 14 11.79 4.82 5.27
N PRO A 15 12.52 3.70 5.48
CA PRO A 15 12.00 2.34 5.35
C PRO A 15 10.94 1.95 6.39
N ASP A 16 10.77 2.79 7.41
CA ASP A 16 9.79 2.71 8.50
C ASP A 16 8.59 3.64 8.28
N PHE A 17 8.52 4.34 7.14
CA PHE A 17 7.43 5.26 6.86
C PHE A 17 6.15 4.50 6.46
N THR A 18 5.43 4.03 7.47
CA THR A 18 4.19 3.24 7.37
C THR A 18 3.21 3.81 6.35
N HIS A 19 3.07 5.13 6.30
CA HIS A 19 2.12 5.78 5.41
C HIS A 19 2.50 5.68 3.91
N ALA A 20 3.78 5.57 3.58
CA ALA A 20 4.19 5.32 2.20
C ALA A 20 3.75 3.92 1.75
N PHE A 21 3.92 2.89 2.59
CA PHE A 21 3.42 1.55 2.31
C PHE A 21 1.89 1.54 2.17
N ILE A 22 1.15 2.21 3.06
CA ILE A 22 -0.31 2.32 2.94
C ILE A 22 -0.72 2.92 1.59
N ARG A 23 -0.09 4.02 1.19
CA ARG A 23 -0.45 4.69 -0.05
C ARG A 23 -0.02 3.93 -1.30
N ARG A 24 1.12 3.22 -1.24
CA ARG A 24 1.60 2.38 -2.33
C ARG A 24 0.72 1.13 -2.51
N ALA A 25 0.26 0.52 -1.41
CA ALA A 25 -0.71 -0.58 -1.45
C ALA A 25 -2.00 -0.18 -2.21
N LEU A 26 -2.57 0.98 -1.87
CA LEU A 26 -3.77 1.48 -2.54
C LEU A 26 -3.52 1.80 -4.02
N ALA A 27 -2.35 2.35 -4.35
CA ALA A 27 -1.98 2.61 -5.75
C ALA A 27 -1.85 1.30 -6.55
N HIS A 28 -1.22 0.27 -5.97
CA HIS A 28 -1.12 -1.05 -6.58
C HIS A 28 -2.51 -1.70 -6.78
N ALA A 29 -3.41 -1.61 -5.81
CA ALA A 29 -4.77 -2.14 -5.95
C ALA A 29 -5.55 -1.47 -7.09
N VAL A 30 -5.44 -0.14 -7.24
CA VAL A 30 -6.05 0.59 -8.37
C VAL A 30 -5.46 0.16 -9.72
N LEU A 31 -4.18 -0.20 -9.75
CA LEU A 31 -3.50 -0.68 -10.95
C LEU A 31 -3.75 -2.17 -11.25
N GLY A 32 -4.45 -2.90 -10.37
CA GLY A 32 -4.67 -4.34 -10.50
C GLY A 32 -3.51 -5.21 -9.99
N ASN A 33 -2.53 -4.61 -9.33
CA ASN A 33 -1.34 -5.28 -8.80
C ASN A 33 -1.61 -5.80 -7.37
N ASP A 34 -2.48 -6.81 -7.25
CA ASP A 34 -2.96 -7.28 -5.95
C ASP A 34 -1.88 -7.89 -5.06
N THR A 35 -0.89 -8.54 -5.67
CA THR A 35 0.20 -9.17 -4.92
C THR A 35 1.06 -8.11 -4.24
N GLU A 36 1.43 -7.07 -4.97
CA GLU A 36 2.20 -5.93 -4.48
C GLU A 36 1.41 -5.13 -3.45
N ALA A 37 0.10 -4.95 -3.68
CA ALA A 37 -0.78 -4.30 -2.72
C ALA A 37 -0.82 -5.05 -1.37
N GLN A 38 -0.87 -6.39 -1.42
CA GLN A 38 -0.85 -7.22 -0.22
C GLN A 38 0.50 -7.14 0.50
N GLN A 39 1.62 -7.19 -0.23
CA GLN A 39 2.97 -7.06 0.35
C GLN A 39 3.14 -5.73 1.09
N ASP A 40 2.68 -4.63 0.50
CA ASP A 40 2.73 -3.32 1.15
C ASP A 40 1.82 -3.24 2.37
N THR A 41 0.68 -3.93 2.34
CA THR A 41 -0.23 -4.02 3.49
C THR A 41 0.39 -4.80 4.64
N ASP A 42 1.04 -5.92 4.32
CA ASP A 42 1.76 -6.72 5.31
C ASP A 42 2.87 -5.88 5.96
N ARG A 43 3.65 -5.16 5.15
CA ARG A 43 4.72 -4.31 5.65
C ARG A 43 4.21 -3.14 6.49
N ALA A 44 3.11 -2.50 6.08
CA ALA A 44 2.48 -1.45 6.87
C ALA A 44 2.00 -1.99 8.23
N ALA A 45 1.42 -3.19 8.26
CA ALA A 45 0.95 -3.83 9.48
C ALA A 45 2.11 -4.17 10.44
N GLU A 46 3.24 -4.66 9.93
CA GLU A 46 4.47 -4.87 10.71
C GLU A 46 4.97 -3.58 11.37
N LEU A 47 4.74 -2.44 10.73
CA LEU A 47 5.09 -1.10 11.23
C LEU A 47 3.98 -0.45 12.07
N GLY A 48 2.94 -1.20 12.45
CA GLY A 48 1.88 -0.77 13.36
C GLY A 48 0.63 -0.20 12.70
N ALA A 49 0.47 -0.31 11.38
CA ALA A 49 -0.80 0.02 10.73
C ALA A 49 -1.89 -0.98 11.11
N ASN A 50 -3.14 -0.51 11.15
CA ASN A 50 -4.29 -1.38 11.33
C ASN A 50 -4.56 -2.14 10.01
N ARG A 51 -4.16 -3.43 9.99
CA ARG A 51 -4.35 -4.34 8.85
C ARG A 51 -5.82 -4.46 8.43
N GLU A 52 -6.74 -4.67 9.36
CA GLU A 52 -8.16 -4.87 9.08
C GLU A 52 -8.75 -3.67 8.31
N HIS A 53 -8.43 -2.45 8.75
CA HIS A 53 -8.87 -1.24 8.07
C HIS A 53 -8.26 -1.12 6.65
N MET A 54 -7.01 -1.52 6.47
CA MET A 54 -6.38 -1.49 5.14
C MET A 54 -6.99 -2.52 4.20
N GLU A 55 -7.19 -3.75 4.66
CA GLU A 55 -7.80 -4.85 3.89
C GLU A 55 -9.23 -4.49 3.47
N ALA A 56 -10.02 -3.89 4.37
CA ALA A 56 -11.36 -3.40 4.04
C ALA A 56 -11.34 -2.34 2.92
N ARG A 57 -10.34 -1.43 2.94
CA ARG A 57 -10.19 -0.42 1.89
C ARG A 57 -9.71 -1.01 0.56
N LEU A 58 -8.82 -2.00 0.62
CA LEU A 58 -8.34 -2.71 -0.56
C LEU A 58 -9.47 -3.47 -1.23
N ALA A 59 -10.24 -4.25 -0.45
CA ALA A 59 -11.42 -4.96 -0.92
C ALA A 59 -12.37 -4.02 -1.70
N ALA A 60 -12.68 -2.86 -1.12
CA ALA A 60 -13.55 -1.87 -1.76
C ALA A 60 -13.00 -1.32 -3.10
N ILE A 61 -11.68 -1.17 -3.24
CA ILE A 61 -11.05 -0.75 -4.50
C ILE A 61 -11.08 -1.90 -5.51
N THR A 62 -10.77 -3.11 -5.04
CA THR A 62 -10.70 -4.30 -5.88
C THR A 62 -12.06 -4.80 -6.38
N GLU A 63 -13.14 -4.40 -5.73
CA GLU A 63 -14.52 -4.68 -6.17
C GLU A 63 -15.03 -3.64 -7.19
N GLN A 64 -14.38 -2.48 -7.30
CA GLN A 64 -14.80 -1.35 -8.15
C GLN A 64 -14.06 -1.27 -9.50
N ARG A 65 -13.22 -2.28 -9.80
CA ARG A 65 -12.34 -2.32 -10.98
C ARG A 65 -12.87 -3.21 -12.09
#